data_AF-A0A699XFR0-F1
#
_entry.id   AF-A0A699XFR0-F1
#
_cell.length_a   1.000
_cell.length_b   1.000
_cell.length_c   1.000
_cell.angle_alpha   90.00
_cell.angle_beta   90.00
_cell.angle_gamma   90.00
#
_symmetry.space_group_name_H-M   'P 1'
#
loop_
_entity.id
_entity.type
_entity.pdbx_description
1 polymer ?
#
loop_
_entity_poly.entity_id
_entity_poly.type
_entity_poly.pdbx_seq_one_letter_code
_entity_poly.pdbx_strand_id
1 'polypeptide(L)'
;EVALVQSNGIAQWLKLALAEDAHDDDQGGCGIAAAIDVQLPGSFMWQLYRAVLGKDEIPETSLLDKAPLTWRLMRLLPGLINQP
;
A
#
# COMPACT_ATOMS: atom_id res chain seq x y z
N GLU A 1 10.31 10.69 -3.70
CA GLU A 1 10.09 9.74 -4.81
C GLU A 1 9.07 8.67 -4.39
N VAL A 2 8.44 7.95 -5.33
CA VAL A 2 7.52 6.84 -5.03
C VAL A 2 8.14 5.52 -5.47
N ALA A 3 8.25 4.56 -4.55
CA ALA A 3 8.73 3.22 -4.82
C ALA A 3 7.64 2.18 -4.54
N LEU A 4 7.33 1.36 -5.55
CA LEU A 4 6.37 0.25 -5.39
C LEU A 4 7.08 -1.00 -4.89
N VAL A 5 6.59 -1.58 -3.80
CA VAL A 5 7.16 -2.78 -3.18
C VAL A 5 6.11 -3.84 -2.93
N GLN A 6 6.51 -5.10 -2.92
CA GLN A 6 5.57 -6.23 -2.76
C GLN A 6 5.25 -6.56 -1.30
N SER A 7 6.01 -6.04 -0.35
CA SER A 7 5.80 -6.31 1.07
C SER A 7 6.33 -5.18 1.95
N ASN A 8 5.81 -5.11 3.18
CA ASN A 8 6.34 -4.20 4.20
C ASN A 8 7.80 -4.51 4.55
N GLY A 9 8.21 -5.78 4.49
CA GLY A 9 9.59 -6.17 4.73
C GLY A 9 10.55 -5.57 3.70
N ILE A 10 10.19 -5.62 2.41
CA ILE A 10 10.96 -4.99 1.34
C ILE A 10 10.95 -3.47 1.50
N ALA A 11 9.82 -2.89 1.91
CA ALA A 11 9.73 -1.45 2.17
C ALA A 11 10.75 -0.98 3.21
N GLN A 12 10.86 -1.73 4.30
CA GLN A 12 11.78 -1.41 5.39
C GLN A 12 13.23 -1.70 5.01
N TRP A 13 13.49 -2.83 4.36
CA TRP A 13 14.82 -3.16 3.85
C TRP A 13 15.34 -2.07 2.90
N LEU A 14 14.50 -1.61 1.96
CA LEU A 14 14.88 -0.56 1.01
C LEU A 14 15.24 0.75 1.71
N LYS A 15 14.47 1.15 2.72
CA LYS A 15 14.77 2.37 3.50
C LYS A 15 16.09 2.24 4.27
N LEU A 16 16.40 1.06 4.80
CA LEU A 16 17.65 0.81 5.51
C LEU A 16 18.84 0.81 4.55
N ALA A 17 18.74 0.09 3.43
CA ALA A 17 19.77 0.05 2.40
C ALA A 17 20.08 1.45 1.84
N LEU A 18 19.07 2.30 1.66
CA LEU A 18 19.30 3.69 1.24
C LEU A 18 19.89 4.59 2.35
N ALA A 19 19.71 4.23 3.62
CA ALA A 19 20.24 4.98 4.75
C ALA A 19 21.65 4.52 5.18
N GLU A 20 22.16 3.41 4.65
CA GLU A 20 23.52 2.93 4.90
C GLU A 20 24.58 3.97 4.49
N ASP A 21 25.76 3.88 5.11
CA ASP A 21 26.84 4.86 4.93
C ASP A 21 27.22 4.98 3.46
N ALA A 22 27.36 6.22 2.99
CA ALA A 22 27.74 6.51 1.61
C ALA A 22 29.22 6.22 1.32
N HIS A 23 30.03 6.03 2.36
CA HIS A 23 31.46 5.79 2.26
C HIS A 23 31.87 4.32 2.45
N ASP A 24 30.93 3.39 2.52
CA ASP A 24 31.24 1.96 2.61
C ASP A 24 31.63 1.40 1.24
N ASP A 25 32.78 0.73 1.14
CA ASP A 25 33.37 0.28 -0.12
C ASP A 25 32.49 -0.82 -0.76
N ASP A 26 31.99 -0.53 -1.98
CA ASP A 26 31.16 -1.37 -2.88
C ASP A 26 29.70 -1.68 -2.47
N GLN A 27 29.26 -1.43 -1.23
CA GLN A 27 27.88 -1.68 -0.78
C GLN A 27 27.21 -0.51 -0.03
N GLY A 28 27.74 0.71 -0.15
CA GLY A 28 27.18 1.88 0.53
C GLY A 28 25.80 2.34 0.06
N GLY A 29 25.09 3.03 0.96
CA GLY A 29 23.81 3.69 0.71
C GLY A 29 23.96 5.18 0.40
N CYS A 30 22.90 5.96 0.59
CA CYS A 30 22.94 7.43 0.44
C CYS A 30 23.32 8.15 1.75
N GLY A 31 23.55 7.43 2.86
CA GLY A 31 23.74 7.97 4.21
C GLY A 31 22.45 8.51 4.86
N ILE A 32 21.35 8.60 4.10
CA ILE A 32 20.04 9.05 4.58
C ILE A 32 18.92 8.54 3.66
N ALA A 33 17.84 8.05 4.26
CA ALA A 33 16.60 7.74 3.54
C ALA A 33 15.44 8.59 4.08
N ALA A 34 15.09 9.65 3.36
CA ALA A 34 14.02 10.58 3.72
C ALA A 34 13.14 10.90 2.51
N ALA A 35 11.89 11.29 2.75
CA ALA A 35 10.92 11.66 1.70
C ALA A 35 10.69 10.61 0.59
N ILE A 36 10.95 9.33 0.89
CA ILE A 36 10.61 8.20 0.04
C ILE A 36 9.24 7.68 0.47
N ASP A 37 8.28 7.77 -0.44
CA ASP A 37 6.98 7.16 -0.27
C ASP A 37 7.02 5.73 -0.82
N VAL A 38 6.92 4.75 0.07
CA VAL A 38 6.97 3.34 -0.30
C VAL A 38 5.57 2.78 -0.20
N GLN A 39 5.04 2.30 -1.32
CA GLN A 39 3.66 1.88 -1.43
C GLN A 39 3.52 0.44 -1.92
N LEU A 40 2.48 -0.24 -1.46
CA LEU A 40 2.06 -1.53 -2.01
C LEU A 40 1.25 -1.30 -3.30
N PRO A 41 1.33 -2.22 -4.29
CA PRO A 41 0.63 -2.07 -5.57
C PRO A 41 -0.88 -1.81 -5.43
N GLY A 42 -1.56 -2.48 -4.49
CA GLY A 42 -3.00 -2.30 -4.27
C GLY A 42 -3.37 -0.89 -3.84
N SER A 43 -2.65 -0.32 -2.86
CA SER A 43 -2.89 1.03 -2.37
C SER A 43 -2.56 2.08 -3.44
N PHE A 44 -1.47 1.88 -4.19
CA PHE A 44 -1.10 2.77 -5.28
C PHE A 44 -2.13 2.77 -6.41
N MET A 45 -2.66 1.60 -6.78
CA MET A 45 -3.71 1.50 -7.79
C MET A 45 -4.96 2.29 -7.38
N TRP A 46 -5.35 2.24 -6.11
CA TRP A 46 -6.48 3.03 -5.60
C TRP A 46 -6.20 4.54 -5.68
N GLN A 47 -4.99 4.97 -5.34
CA GLN A 47 -4.59 6.37 -5.51
C GLN A 47 -4.66 6.82 -6.97
N LEU A 48 -4.24 5.98 -7.92
CA LEU A 48 -4.35 6.26 -9.35
C LEU A 48 -5.80 6.38 -9.80
N TYR A 49 -6.70 5.49 -9.36
CA TYR A 49 -8.12 5.62 -9.66
C TYR A 49 -8.68 6.96 -9.17
N ARG A 50 -8.36 7.38 -7.94
CA ARG A 50 -8.78 8.69 -7.42
C ARG A 50 -8.18 9.86 -8.21
N ALA A 51 -6.92 9.74 -8.61
CA ALA A 51 -6.22 10.80 -9.34
C ALA A 51 -6.76 10.99 -10.77
N VAL A 52 -7.15 9.89 -11.43
CA VAL A 52 -7.61 9.90 -12.83
C VAL A 52 -9.13 10.11 -12.94
N LEU A 53 -9.91 9.45 -12.09
CA LEU A 53 -11.38 9.43 -12.20
C LEU A 53 -12.06 10.53 -11.37
N GLY A 54 -11.31 11.22 -10.51
CA GLY A 54 -11.82 12.31 -9.67
C GLY A 54 -11.85 11.92 -8.19
N LYS A 55 -11.24 12.79 -7.37
CA LYS A 55 -11.14 12.59 -5.91
C LYS A 55 -12.48 12.73 -5.17
N ASP A 56 -13.42 13.45 -5.78
CA ASP A 56 -14.76 13.67 -5.25
C ASP A 56 -15.70 12.50 -5.60
N GLU A 57 -15.46 11.84 -6.73
CA GLU A 57 -16.24 10.67 -7.19
C GLU A 57 -15.79 9.38 -6.50
N ILE A 58 -14.50 9.26 -6.19
CA ILE A 58 -13.90 8.05 -5.62
C ILE A 58 -13.46 8.30 -4.16
N PRO A 59 -14.02 7.56 -3.18
CA PRO A 59 -13.72 7.75 -1.76
C PRO A 59 -12.27 7.40 -1.42
N GLU A 60 -11.78 7.95 -0.31
CA GLU A 60 -10.38 7.75 0.13
C GLU A 60 -10.05 6.30 0.44
N THR A 61 -11.02 5.57 0.99
CA THR A 61 -10.92 4.15 1.32
C THR A 61 -11.87 3.35 0.43
N SER A 62 -11.45 2.16 0.02
CA SER A 62 -12.30 1.30 -0.79
C SER A 62 -13.31 0.59 0.11
N LEU A 63 -14.59 0.60 -0.29
CA LEU A 63 -15.64 -0.16 0.38
C LEU A 63 -15.43 -1.68 0.27
N LEU A 64 -14.50 -2.10 -0.60
CA LEU A 64 -14.11 -3.49 -0.82
C LEU A 64 -12.74 -3.81 -0.20
N ASP A 65 -12.14 -2.88 0.56
CA ASP A 65 -10.99 -3.19 1.39
C ASP A 65 -11.32 -4.29 2.38
N LYS A 66 -10.29 -5.03 2.80
CA LYS A 66 -10.45 -6.23 3.64
C LYS A 66 -11.35 -6.00 4.84
N ALA A 67 -11.11 -4.94 5.63
CA ALA A 67 -11.86 -4.70 6.86
C ALA A 67 -13.35 -4.34 6.59
N PRO A 68 -13.69 -3.32 5.76
CA PRO A 68 -15.09 -3.05 5.39
C PRO A 68 -15.80 -4.26 4.76
N LEU A 69 -15.11 -4.97 3.86
CA LEU A 69 -15.66 -6.14 3.18
C LEU A 69 -15.95 -7.27 4.16
N THR A 70 -15.05 -7.57 5.10
CA THR A 70 -15.28 -8.58 6.14
C THR A 70 -16.56 -8.28 6.92
N TRP A 71 -16.76 -7.04 7.39
CA TRP A 71 -17.98 -6.68 8.12
C TRP A 71 -19.23 -6.73 7.25
N ARG A 72 -19.13 -6.31 5.99
CA ARG A 72 -20.24 -6.40 5.05
C ARG A 72 -20.64 -7.85 4.80
N LEU A 73 -19.67 -8.74 4.59
CA LEU A 73 -19.91 -10.18 4.43
C LEU A 73 -20.51 -10.80 5.70
N MET A 74 -19.99 -10.50 6.89
CA MET A 74 -20.53 -11.02 8.15
C MET A 74 -22.00 -10.65 8.39
N ARG A 75 -22.47 -9.51 7.86
CA ARG A 75 -23.88 -9.13 7.89
C ARG A 75 -24.73 -9.82 6.82
N LEU A 76 -24.15 -10.11 5.66
CA LEU A 76 -24.86 -10.70 4.52
C LEU A 76 -24.96 -12.23 4.62
N LEU A 77 -23.90 -12.90 5.07
CA LEU A 77 -23.81 -14.37 5.14
C LEU A 77 -25.00 -15.02 5.87
N PRO A 78 -25.50 -14.51 7.02
CA PRO A 78 -26.66 -15.10 7.69
C PRO A 78 -27.93 -15.12 6.83
N GLY A 79 -28.13 -14.11 5.96
CA GLY A 79 -29.30 -14.04 5.07
C GLY A 79 -29.19 -14.91 3.81
N LEU A 80 -27.98 -15.40 3.51
CA LEU A 80 -27.68 -16.19 2.31
C LEU A 80 -27.52 -17.68 2.61
N ILE A 81 -27.40 -18.08 3.88
CA ILE A 81 -27.07 -19.47 4.27
C ILE A 81 -28.14 -20.50 3.87
N ASN A 82 -29.38 -20.07 3.63
CA ASN A 82 -30.50 -20.91 3.23
C ASN A 82 -30.87 -20.73 1.74
N GLN A 83 -30.09 -19.95 0.98
CA GLN A 83 -30.26 -19.80 -0.46
C GLN A 83 -29.40 -20.87 -1.16
N PRO A 84 -29.97 -21.64 -2.11
CA PRO A 84 -29.28 -22.74 -2.77
C PRO A 84 -28.08 -22.28 -3.62
#